data_AF-X0SD78-F1
#
_entry.id   AF-X0SD78-F1
#
_cell.length_a   1.000
_cell.length_b   1.000
_cell.length_c   1.000
_cell.angle_alpha   90.00
_cell.angle_beta   90.00
_cell.angle_gamma   90.00
#
_symmetry.space_group_name_H-M   'P 1'
#
loop_
_entity.id
_entity.type
_entity.pdbx_description
1 polymer ?
#
loop_
_entity_poly.entity_id
_entity_poly.type
_entity_poly.pdbx_seq_one_letter_code
_entity_poly.pdbx_strand_id
1 'polypeptide(L)'
;GALKESPTRKTAAEYSGPKFKHHTPMQRKAAITPSEREITGMLRWARMKLSEGICGKEFDVMMGLRWGAALRTAGANALQVVRDRHEGLAGHLYVDSAAYATKKGTKGCEQGSLLHRANGVRFVLAMNRCGGCALANKRANGRAVCQKYNKELVAKGDIPEKHAHDYQRRMIREANMSDAEATANIFAASYDPSEFDLSNGALDGIDVTAAPVEPLADIWFANDALLHLGPSLLGD
;
A
#
# COMPACT_ATOMS: atom_id res chain seq x y z
N GLY A 1 24.11 17.01 57.94
CA GLY A 1 23.02 16.29 57.24
C GLY A 1 21.68 16.84 57.68
N ALA A 2 20.65 16.60 56.86
CA ALA A 2 19.25 17.05 56.96
C ALA A 2 18.92 18.41 56.31
N LEU A 3 18.73 18.38 54.98
CA LEU A 3 17.91 19.33 54.24
C LEU A 3 16.44 19.09 54.63
N LYS A 4 15.76 20.15 55.08
CA LYS A 4 14.33 20.13 55.41
C LYS A 4 13.46 20.15 54.15
N GLU A 5 12.34 19.47 54.27
CA GLU A 5 11.42 19.01 53.24
C GLU A 5 10.75 20.15 52.45
N SER A 6 10.50 19.87 51.17
CA SER A 6 9.77 20.72 50.24
C SER A 6 8.26 20.77 50.58
N PRO A 7 7.56 21.89 50.36
CA PRO A 7 6.14 22.01 50.69
C PRO A 7 5.27 21.15 49.77
N THR A 8 4.38 20.39 50.41
CA THR A 8 3.40 19.49 49.82
C THR A 8 2.51 20.16 48.77
N ARG A 9 2.40 19.47 47.62
CA ARG A 9 1.53 19.76 46.47
C ARG A 9 0.07 19.97 46.92
N LYS A 10 -0.47 21.17 46.71
CA LYS A 10 -1.90 21.48 46.92
C LYS A 10 -2.76 20.49 46.14
N THR A 11 -3.67 19.81 46.82
CA THR A 11 -4.69 18.95 46.22
C THR A 11 -5.54 19.76 45.25
N ALA A 12 -5.74 19.22 44.03
CA ALA A 12 -6.58 19.85 43.02
C ALA A 12 -8.02 19.96 43.55
N ALA A 13 -8.59 21.16 43.51
CA ALA A 13 -9.97 21.41 43.91
C ALA A 13 -10.91 20.53 43.05
N GLU A 14 -11.69 19.68 43.71
CA GLU A 14 -12.65 18.80 43.07
C GLU A 14 -13.82 19.64 42.54
N TYR A 15 -14.05 19.59 41.23
CA TYR A 15 -15.06 20.41 40.56
C TYR A 15 -16.49 20.05 41.03
N SER A 16 -17.11 20.94 41.81
CA SER A 16 -18.48 20.82 42.34
C SER A 16 -19.54 21.39 41.39
N GLY A 17 -19.42 21.13 40.08
CA GLY A 17 -20.44 21.51 39.10
C GLY A 17 -21.58 20.48 38.99
N PRO A 18 -22.68 20.82 38.30
CA PRO A 18 -23.78 19.89 38.06
C PRO A 18 -23.29 18.64 37.33
N LYS A 19 -23.50 17.48 37.96
CA LYS A 19 -23.12 16.17 37.40
C LYS A 19 -24.06 15.83 36.25
N PHE A 20 -23.57 15.98 35.02
CA PHE A 20 -24.29 15.55 33.83
C PHE A 20 -24.45 14.03 33.83
N LYS A 21 -25.69 13.55 33.91
CA LYS A 21 -26.01 12.13 33.68
C LYS A 21 -26.10 11.92 32.17
N HIS A 22 -25.37 10.94 31.63
CA HIS A 22 -25.54 10.54 30.24
C HIS A 22 -27.02 10.17 29.99
N HIS A 23 -27.65 10.83 29.01
CA HIS A 23 -29.06 10.63 28.68
C HIS A 23 -29.35 9.21 28.15
N THR A 24 -28.32 8.53 27.65
CA THR A 24 -28.37 7.13 27.24
C THR A 24 -27.51 6.33 28.22
N PRO A 25 -28.03 5.26 28.83
CA PRO A 25 -27.18 4.36 29.60
C PRO A 25 -26.09 3.85 28.66
N MET A 26 -24.81 4.02 29.03
CA MET A 26 -23.71 3.29 28.40
C MET A 26 -23.99 1.81 28.64
N GLN A 27 -24.71 1.19 27.69
CA GLN A 27 -24.77 -0.25 27.58
C GLN A 27 -23.32 -0.70 27.44
N ARG A 28 -22.78 -1.33 28.48
CA ARG A 28 -21.49 -2.04 28.38
C ARG A 28 -21.64 -2.94 27.16
N LYS A 29 -20.92 -2.64 26.08
CA LYS A 29 -20.94 -3.46 24.87
C LYS A 29 -20.60 -4.87 25.33
N ALA A 30 -21.59 -5.77 25.33
CA ALA A 30 -21.33 -7.18 25.54
C ALA A 30 -20.24 -7.57 24.53
N ALA A 31 -19.30 -8.42 24.92
CA ALA A 31 -18.30 -8.93 24.00
C ALA A 31 -19.05 -9.72 22.91
N ILE A 32 -19.33 -9.07 21.78
CA ILE A 32 -20.00 -9.70 20.64
C ILE A 32 -19.01 -10.71 20.10
N THR A 33 -19.24 -11.98 20.40
CA THR A 33 -18.48 -13.07 19.79
C THR A 33 -18.86 -13.09 18.31
N PRO A 34 -17.90 -12.91 17.38
CA PRO A 34 -18.23 -12.86 15.96
C PRO A 34 -18.81 -14.19 15.50
N SER A 35 -19.87 -14.14 14.69
CA SER A 35 -20.49 -15.35 14.15
C SER A 35 -19.63 -15.97 13.05
N GLU A 36 -19.71 -17.30 12.88
CA GLU A 36 -19.00 -18.01 11.81
C GLU A 36 -19.36 -17.48 10.41
N ARG A 37 -20.60 -17.01 10.24
CA ARG A 37 -21.08 -16.41 8.98
C ARG A 37 -20.36 -15.10 8.68
N GLU A 38 -20.08 -14.28 9.69
CA GLU A 38 -19.32 -13.04 9.54
C GLU A 38 -17.86 -13.33 9.19
N ILE A 39 -17.25 -14.32 9.85
CA ILE A 39 -15.87 -14.75 9.53
C ILE A 39 -15.81 -15.24 8.09
N THR A 40 -16.74 -16.09 7.67
CA THR A 40 -16.81 -16.58 6.28
C THR A 40 -17.02 -15.44 5.28
N GLY A 41 -17.85 -14.45 5.63
CA GLY A 41 -18.05 -13.25 4.82
C GLY A 41 -16.78 -12.42 4.67
N MET A 42 -16.04 -12.23 5.77
CA MET A 42 -14.75 -11.55 5.78
C MET A 42 -13.72 -12.28 4.91
N LEU A 43 -13.58 -13.61 5.06
CA LEU A 43 -12.63 -14.40 4.28
C LEU A 43 -12.97 -14.42 2.79
N ARG A 44 -14.26 -14.50 2.44
CA ARG A 44 -14.69 -14.41 1.04
C ARG A 44 -14.35 -13.04 0.45
N TRP A 45 -14.63 -11.97 1.19
CA TRP A 45 -14.30 -10.63 0.76
C TRP A 45 -12.79 -10.42 0.59
N ALA A 46 -11.99 -10.93 1.54
CA ALA A 46 -10.54 -10.91 1.46
C ALA A 46 -10.05 -11.57 0.16
N ARG A 47 -10.53 -12.78 -0.16
CA ARG A 47 -10.16 -13.48 -1.40
C ARG A 47 -10.56 -12.72 -2.67
N MET A 48 -11.69 -12.00 -2.65
CA MET A 48 -12.09 -11.14 -3.77
C MET A 48 -11.09 -10.00 -3.96
N LYS A 49 -10.72 -9.30 -2.88
CA LYS A 49 -9.76 -8.19 -2.93
C LYS A 49 -8.36 -8.62 -3.35
N LEU A 50 -7.90 -9.78 -2.85
CA LEU A 50 -6.65 -10.38 -3.33
C LEU A 50 -6.75 -10.73 -4.83
N SER A 51 -7.89 -11.24 -5.30
CA SER A 51 -8.11 -11.52 -6.75
C SER A 51 -8.19 -10.27 -7.63
N GLU A 52 -8.45 -9.11 -7.03
CA GLU A 52 -8.38 -7.81 -7.67
C GLU A 52 -6.94 -7.26 -7.72
N GLY A 53 -5.98 -7.93 -7.06
CA GLY A 53 -4.55 -7.59 -7.07
C GLY A 53 -4.11 -6.75 -5.86
N ILE A 54 -4.98 -6.59 -4.87
CA ILE A 54 -4.66 -5.79 -3.69
C ILE A 54 -3.91 -6.65 -2.68
N CYS A 55 -2.76 -6.18 -2.19
CA CYS A 55 -1.90 -6.92 -1.26
C CYS A 55 -1.14 -5.98 -0.32
N GLY A 56 -0.47 -6.53 0.69
CA GLY A 56 0.40 -5.77 1.60
C GLY A 56 -0.35 -4.72 2.43
N LYS A 57 0.27 -3.57 2.63
CA LYS A 57 -0.24 -2.44 3.44
C LYS A 57 -1.62 -1.98 2.98
N GLU A 58 -1.86 -1.89 1.68
CA GLU A 58 -3.17 -1.47 1.15
C GLU A 58 -4.27 -2.46 1.57
N PHE A 59 -3.98 -3.75 1.46
CA PHE A 59 -4.90 -4.80 1.91
C PHE A 59 -5.19 -4.70 3.42
N ASP A 60 -4.16 -4.47 4.23
CA ASP A 60 -4.29 -4.30 5.68
C ASP A 60 -5.15 -3.10 6.06
N VAL A 61 -4.96 -1.96 5.37
CA VAL A 61 -5.77 -0.75 5.55
C VAL A 61 -7.23 -1.04 5.21
N MET A 62 -7.52 -1.63 4.05
CA MET A 62 -8.90 -1.92 3.68
C MET A 62 -9.57 -2.93 4.62
N MET A 63 -8.83 -3.93 5.09
CA MET A 63 -9.31 -4.88 6.10
C MET A 63 -9.68 -4.15 7.40
N GLY A 64 -8.84 -3.22 7.84
CA GLY A 64 -9.07 -2.39 9.03
C GLY A 64 -10.26 -1.44 8.90
N LEU A 65 -10.46 -0.86 7.71
CA LEU A 65 -11.57 0.04 7.41
C LEU A 65 -12.91 -0.69 7.33
N ARG A 66 -12.93 -1.90 6.76
CA ARG A 66 -14.18 -2.64 6.53
C ARG A 66 -14.62 -3.48 7.71
N TRP A 67 -13.68 -4.07 8.45
CA TRP A 67 -13.99 -5.09 9.48
C TRP A 67 -13.45 -4.69 10.86
N GLY A 68 -14.32 -4.79 11.85
CA GLY A 68 -13.97 -4.49 13.24
C GLY A 68 -12.87 -5.40 13.79
N ALA A 69 -12.08 -4.88 14.75
CA ALA A 69 -10.92 -5.58 15.31
C ALA A 69 -11.27 -6.95 15.93
N ALA A 70 -12.43 -7.08 16.59
CA ALA A 70 -12.88 -8.33 17.19
C ALA A 70 -13.07 -9.46 16.14
N LEU A 71 -13.69 -9.13 15.00
CA LEU A 71 -13.89 -10.09 13.90
C LEU A 71 -12.57 -10.47 13.24
N ARG A 72 -11.68 -9.49 13.01
CA ARG A 72 -10.34 -9.75 12.45
C ARG A 72 -9.50 -10.65 13.36
N THR A 73 -9.59 -10.44 14.67
CA THR A 73 -8.89 -11.26 15.67
C THR A 73 -9.45 -12.68 15.68
N ALA A 74 -10.78 -12.84 15.71
CA ALA A 74 -11.43 -14.16 15.69
C ALA A 74 -11.12 -14.95 14.40
N GLY A 75 -11.04 -14.28 13.25
CA GLY A 75 -10.73 -14.89 11.97
C GLY A 75 -9.27 -14.90 11.57
N ALA A 76 -8.34 -14.49 12.45
CA ALA A 76 -6.94 -14.22 12.10
C ALA A 76 -6.23 -15.43 11.49
N ASN A 77 -6.36 -16.61 12.09
CA ASN A 77 -5.73 -17.83 11.60
C ASN A 77 -6.24 -18.22 10.20
N ALA A 78 -7.56 -18.15 9.99
CA ALA A 78 -8.16 -18.46 8.70
C ALA A 78 -7.79 -17.41 7.63
N LEU A 79 -7.67 -16.14 8.03
CA LEU A 79 -7.21 -15.07 7.16
C LEU A 79 -5.74 -15.28 6.76
N GLN A 80 -4.88 -15.70 7.69
CA GLN A 80 -3.48 -16.00 7.39
C GLN A 80 -3.36 -17.10 6.34
N VAL A 81 -4.13 -18.18 6.45
CA VAL A 81 -4.17 -19.25 5.43
C VAL A 81 -4.60 -18.71 4.05
N VAL A 82 -5.53 -17.76 4.01
CA VAL A 82 -5.92 -17.08 2.77
C VAL A 82 -4.77 -16.24 2.23
N ARG A 83 -4.09 -15.47 3.07
CA ARG A 83 -2.95 -14.63 2.69
C ARG A 83 -1.80 -15.46 2.13
N ASP A 84 -1.36 -16.48 2.87
CA ASP A 84 -0.27 -17.37 2.46
C ASP A 84 -0.51 -17.97 1.08
N ARG A 85 -1.77 -18.31 0.78
CA ARG A 85 -2.14 -18.95 -0.47
C ARG A 85 -2.32 -17.98 -1.65
N HIS A 86 -2.79 -16.76 -1.39
CA HIS A 86 -3.35 -15.89 -2.43
C HIS A 86 -2.73 -14.50 -2.49
N GLU A 87 -2.23 -13.95 -1.39
CA GLU A 87 -1.70 -12.59 -1.38
C GLU A 87 -0.45 -12.50 -2.25
N GLY A 88 -0.35 -11.47 -3.10
CA GLY A 88 0.76 -11.31 -4.06
C GLY A 88 0.75 -12.29 -5.24
N LEU A 89 -0.24 -13.19 -5.32
CA LEU A 89 -0.41 -14.14 -6.43
C LEU A 89 -1.75 -13.97 -7.15
N ALA A 90 -2.83 -13.98 -6.38
CA ALA A 90 -4.15 -13.67 -6.89
C ALA A 90 -4.17 -12.22 -7.42
N GLY A 91 -4.87 -11.99 -8.52
CA GLY A 91 -4.93 -10.68 -9.19
C GLY A 91 -3.70 -10.30 -10.01
N HIS A 92 -2.56 -10.93 -9.80
CA HIS A 92 -1.36 -10.74 -10.63
C HIS A 92 -1.12 -11.90 -11.58
N LEU A 93 -1.17 -13.13 -11.06
CA LEU A 93 -0.91 -14.35 -11.82
C LEU A 93 -2.20 -15.08 -12.21
N TYR A 94 -3.15 -15.16 -11.28
CA TYR A 94 -4.44 -15.82 -11.50
C TYR A 94 -5.59 -15.12 -10.81
N VAL A 95 -6.82 -15.40 -11.24
CA VAL A 95 -8.05 -15.00 -10.53
C VAL A 95 -8.57 -16.19 -9.72
N ASP A 96 -8.85 -16.02 -8.43
CA ASP A 96 -9.43 -17.09 -7.61
C ASP A 96 -10.93 -17.21 -7.87
N SER A 97 -11.32 -18.20 -8.68
CA SER A 97 -12.73 -18.42 -9.03
C SER A 97 -13.62 -18.72 -7.81
N ALA A 98 -13.06 -19.31 -6.75
CA ALA A 98 -13.81 -19.66 -5.56
C ALA A 98 -14.16 -18.44 -4.69
N ALA A 99 -13.48 -17.31 -4.83
CA ALA A 99 -13.82 -16.06 -4.15
C ALA A 99 -15.22 -15.56 -4.57
N TYR A 100 -15.52 -15.67 -5.87
CA TYR A 100 -16.77 -15.17 -6.45
C TYR A 100 -17.88 -16.21 -6.45
N ALA A 101 -17.55 -17.49 -6.26
CA ALA A 101 -18.48 -18.58 -6.51
C ALA A 101 -19.69 -18.58 -5.54
N THR A 102 -20.89 -18.69 -6.09
CA THR A 102 -22.13 -18.85 -5.32
C THR A 102 -22.33 -20.31 -4.92
N LYS A 103 -23.12 -20.58 -3.85
CA LYS A 103 -23.40 -21.95 -3.38
C LYS A 103 -23.90 -22.87 -4.49
N LYS A 104 -24.76 -22.35 -5.37
CA LYS A 104 -25.27 -23.03 -6.56
C LYS A 104 -25.22 -22.09 -7.77
N GLY A 105 -25.08 -22.67 -8.96
CA GLY A 105 -25.09 -21.96 -10.25
C GLY A 105 -23.82 -21.17 -10.56
N THR A 106 -23.91 -20.36 -11.63
CA THR A 106 -22.79 -19.64 -12.25
C THR A 106 -22.83 -18.13 -12.01
N LYS A 107 -23.88 -17.59 -11.37
CA LYS A 107 -24.08 -16.15 -11.16
C LYS A 107 -22.88 -15.47 -10.49
N GLY A 108 -22.26 -16.14 -9.51
CA GLY A 108 -21.04 -15.64 -8.88
C GLY A 108 -19.87 -15.50 -9.85
N CYS A 109 -19.66 -16.51 -10.70
CA CYS A 109 -18.63 -16.47 -11.74
C CYS A 109 -18.92 -15.40 -12.79
N GLU A 110 -20.19 -15.12 -13.09
CA GLU A 110 -20.59 -14.02 -13.98
C GLU A 110 -20.18 -12.67 -13.39
N GLN A 111 -20.49 -12.42 -12.13
CA GLN A 111 -20.08 -11.19 -11.43
C GLN A 111 -18.55 -11.04 -11.41
N GLY A 112 -17.81 -12.10 -11.05
CA GLY A 112 -16.36 -12.07 -11.07
C GLY A 112 -15.80 -11.89 -12.49
N SER A 113 -16.46 -12.45 -13.50
CA SER A 113 -16.01 -12.30 -14.89
C SER A 113 -16.16 -10.87 -15.38
N LEU A 114 -17.18 -10.11 -14.95
CA LEU A 114 -17.30 -8.71 -15.31
C LEU A 114 -16.10 -7.88 -14.84
N LEU A 115 -15.57 -8.20 -13.66
CA LEU A 115 -14.42 -7.50 -13.09
C LEU A 115 -13.09 -7.92 -13.71
N HIS A 116 -12.94 -9.21 -14.03
CA HIS A 116 -11.61 -9.75 -14.38
C HIS A 116 -11.43 -10.13 -15.83
N ARG A 117 -12.50 -10.24 -16.63
CA ARG A 117 -12.40 -10.68 -18.03
C ARG A 117 -11.49 -9.76 -18.84
N ALA A 118 -11.58 -8.45 -18.62
CA ALA A 118 -10.77 -7.45 -19.28
C ALA A 118 -9.35 -7.30 -18.69
N ASN A 119 -9.11 -7.78 -17.46
CA ASN A 119 -7.81 -7.64 -16.80
C ASN A 119 -6.73 -8.48 -17.50
N GLY A 120 -5.48 -8.01 -17.46
CA GLY A 120 -4.32 -8.67 -18.08
C GLY A 120 -3.95 -10.05 -17.48
N VAL A 121 -4.56 -10.43 -16.36
CA VAL A 121 -4.36 -11.73 -15.71
C VAL A 121 -4.77 -12.86 -16.66
N ARG A 122 -3.87 -13.81 -16.92
CA ARG A 122 -4.09 -14.83 -17.96
C ARG A 122 -4.86 -16.05 -17.46
N PHE A 123 -4.75 -16.35 -16.17
CA PHE A 123 -5.21 -17.60 -15.59
C PHE A 123 -6.36 -17.40 -14.61
N VAL A 124 -7.16 -18.44 -14.45
CA VAL A 124 -8.18 -18.57 -13.40
C VAL A 124 -7.87 -19.84 -12.63
N LEU A 125 -7.72 -19.71 -11.31
CA LEU A 125 -7.53 -20.86 -10.45
C LEU A 125 -8.82 -21.66 -10.37
N ALA A 126 -8.77 -22.90 -10.84
CA ALA A 126 -9.90 -23.80 -10.86
C ALA A 126 -10.32 -24.20 -9.44
N MET A 127 -11.61 -24.12 -9.15
CA MET A 127 -12.23 -24.75 -7.98
C MET A 127 -12.72 -26.16 -8.34
N ASN A 128 -13.04 -26.98 -7.33
CA ASN A 128 -13.51 -28.36 -7.53
C ASN A 128 -14.70 -28.47 -8.50
N ARG A 129 -15.56 -27.45 -8.56
CA ARG A 129 -16.73 -27.42 -9.45
C ARG A 129 -16.41 -27.08 -10.91
N CYS A 130 -15.22 -26.54 -11.20
CA CYS A 130 -14.82 -26.19 -12.56
C CYS A 130 -14.67 -27.43 -13.45
N GLY A 131 -14.28 -28.59 -12.89
CA GLY A 131 -14.05 -29.81 -13.67
C GLY A 131 -15.29 -30.40 -14.35
N GLY A 132 -16.47 -30.17 -13.79
CA GLY A 132 -17.76 -30.60 -14.37
C GLY A 132 -18.63 -29.44 -14.87
N CYS A 133 -18.09 -28.24 -14.99
CA CYS A 133 -18.85 -27.07 -15.39
C CYS A 133 -19.08 -27.08 -16.90
N ALA A 134 -20.34 -26.92 -17.35
CA ALA A 134 -20.68 -26.83 -18.78
C ALA A 134 -20.00 -25.66 -19.51
N LEU A 135 -19.46 -24.68 -18.78
CA LEU A 135 -18.78 -23.51 -19.32
C LEU A 135 -17.25 -23.66 -19.30
N ALA A 136 -16.74 -24.83 -18.89
CA ALA A 136 -15.33 -25.18 -18.98
C ALA A 136 -15.10 -26.01 -20.24
N ASN A 137 -14.45 -25.41 -21.24
CA ASN A 137 -14.15 -26.06 -22.50
C ASN A 137 -12.66 -26.32 -22.64
N LYS A 138 -12.29 -27.37 -23.37
CA LYS A 138 -10.89 -27.60 -23.75
C LYS A 138 -10.61 -26.86 -25.05
N ARG A 139 -9.53 -26.09 -25.10
CA ARG A 139 -9.00 -25.55 -26.37
C ARG A 139 -8.33 -26.66 -27.18
N ALA A 140 -8.05 -26.38 -28.45
CA ALA A 140 -7.30 -27.27 -29.35
C ALA A 140 -5.96 -27.74 -28.73
N ASN A 141 -5.36 -26.90 -27.89
CA ASN A 141 -4.09 -27.14 -27.21
C ASN A 141 -4.25 -28.07 -25.97
N GLY A 142 -5.41 -28.67 -25.76
CA GLY A 142 -5.72 -29.55 -24.62
C GLY A 142 -5.98 -28.83 -23.28
N ARG A 143 -5.65 -27.53 -23.16
CA ARG A 143 -5.86 -26.75 -21.94
C ARG A 143 -7.32 -26.37 -21.72
N ALA A 144 -7.78 -26.45 -20.47
CA ALA A 144 -9.11 -26.02 -20.09
C ALA A 144 -9.21 -24.49 -20.04
N VAL A 145 -10.33 -23.94 -20.50
CA VAL A 145 -10.63 -22.51 -20.53
C VAL A 145 -12.03 -22.29 -19.98
N CYS A 146 -12.17 -21.32 -19.08
CA CYS A 146 -13.48 -20.91 -18.61
C CYS A 146 -14.07 -19.90 -19.60
N GLN A 147 -15.22 -20.22 -20.20
CA GLN A 147 -15.89 -19.31 -21.15
C GLN A 147 -16.39 -18.01 -20.50
N LYS A 148 -16.70 -18.03 -19.19
CA LYS A 148 -17.15 -16.81 -18.49
C LYS A 148 -16.01 -15.80 -18.33
N TYR A 149 -14.89 -16.24 -17.79
CA TYR A 149 -13.71 -15.39 -17.62
C TYR A 149 -12.92 -15.20 -18.92
N ASN A 150 -13.13 -16.06 -19.92
CA ASN A 150 -12.34 -16.18 -21.15
C ASN A 150 -10.83 -16.33 -20.89
N LYS A 151 -10.49 -17.13 -19.87
CA LYS A 151 -9.13 -17.32 -19.37
C LYS A 151 -8.84 -18.81 -19.14
N GLU A 152 -7.57 -19.18 -19.16
CA GLU A 152 -7.12 -20.55 -18.96
C GLU A 152 -7.39 -20.98 -17.51
N LEU A 153 -8.01 -22.15 -17.35
CA LEU A 153 -8.26 -22.77 -16.06
C LEU A 153 -7.03 -23.59 -15.66
N VAL A 154 -6.44 -23.24 -14.52
CA VAL A 154 -5.27 -23.92 -13.98
C VAL A 154 -5.60 -24.51 -12.61
N ALA A 155 -5.11 -25.72 -12.34
CA ALA A 155 -5.11 -26.26 -10.99
C ALA A 155 -4.00 -25.60 -10.16
N LYS A 156 -4.07 -25.71 -8.83
CA LYS A 156 -3.08 -25.09 -7.93
C LYS A 156 -1.63 -25.49 -8.24
N GLY A 157 -1.40 -26.73 -8.70
CA GLY A 157 -0.07 -27.23 -9.03
C GLY A 157 0.43 -26.89 -10.45
N ASP A 158 -0.46 -26.44 -11.33
CA ASP A 158 -0.17 -26.24 -12.76
C ASP A 158 0.04 -24.76 -13.11
N ILE A 159 0.22 -23.91 -12.11
CA ILE A 159 0.47 -22.49 -12.33
C ILE A 159 1.86 -22.36 -12.99
N PRO A 160 1.98 -21.75 -14.18
CA PRO A 160 3.20 -21.80 -14.99
C PRO A 160 4.35 -20.90 -14.48
N GLU A 161 4.38 -20.58 -13.19
CA GLU A 161 5.44 -19.82 -12.55
C GLU A 161 6.31 -20.77 -11.72
N LYS A 162 7.51 -21.10 -12.23
CA LYS A 162 8.44 -22.04 -11.59
C LYS A 162 8.83 -21.60 -10.17
N HIS A 163 8.75 -20.30 -9.88
CA HIS A 163 9.09 -19.69 -8.61
C HIS A 163 7.94 -18.85 -8.05
N ALA A 164 6.74 -19.43 -7.95
CA ALA A 164 5.55 -18.72 -7.46
C ALA A 164 5.79 -18.02 -6.11
N HIS A 165 6.54 -18.62 -5.19
CA HIS A 165 6.86 -18.01 -3.90
C HIS A 165 7.79 -16.79 -4.00
N ASP A 166 8.73 -16.78 -4.95
CA ASP A 166 9.63 -15.64 -5.17
C ASP A 166 8.88 -14.48 -5.80
N TYR A 167 7.98 -14.80 -6.75
CA TYR A 167 7.04 -13.84 -7.32
C TYR A 167 6.16 -13.22 -6.22
N GLN A 168 5.57 -14.06 -5.35
CA GLN A 168 4.75 -13.62 -4.24
C GLN A 168 5.49 -12.65 -3.32
N ARG A 169 6.72 -13.00 -2.91
CA ARG A 169 7.56 -12.15 -2.06
C ARG A 169 7.87 -10.82 -2.72
N ARG A 170 8.18 -10.82 -4.02
CA ARG A 170 8.43 -9.58 -4.77
C ARG A 170 7.21 -8.68 -4.81
N MET A 171 6.03 -9.22 -5.13
CA MET A 171 4.79 -8.44 -5.17
C MET A 171 4.44 -7.82 -3.81
N ILE A 172 4.56 -8.61 -2.73
CA ILE A 172 4.31 -8.11 -1.37
C ILE A 172 5.36 -7.07 -0.97
N ARG A 173 6.63 -7.25 -1.36
CA ARG A 173 7.68 -6.26 -1.11
C ARG A 173 7.34 -4.95 -1.81
N GLU A 174 7.03 -5.00 -3.11
CA GLU A 174 6.66 -3.84 -3.93
C GLU A 174 5.46 -3.09 -3.34
N ALA A 175 4.42 -3.81 -2.94
CA ALA A 175 3.23 -3.23 -2.31
C ALA A 175 3.51 -2.60 -0.93
N ASN A 176 4.60 -3.00 -0.28
CA ASN A 176 5.01 -2.50 1.04
C ASN A 176 6.13 -1.47 1.00
N MET A 177 6.69 -1.16 -0.18
CA MET A 177 7.76 -0.18 -0.32
C MET A 177 7.33 1.19 0.20
N SER A 178 8.30 1.95 0.71
CA SER A 178 8.11 3.37 0.95
C SER A 178 8.08 4.15 -0.38
N ASP A 179 7.49 5.35 -0.39
CA ASP A 179 7.50 6.23 -1.57
C ASP A 179 8.92 6.50 -2.08
N ALA A 180 9.89 6.62 -1.17
CA ALA A 180 11.30 6.80 -1.51
C ALA A 180 11.87 5.59 -2.27
N GLU A 181 11.62 4.37 -1.79
CA GLU A 181 12.04 3.14 -2.47
C GLU A 181 11.30 2.90 -3.78
N ALA A 182 10.00 3.21 -3.83
CA ALA A 182 9.20 3.11 -5.03
C ALA A 182 9.71 4.06 -6.12
N THR A 183 10.02 5.30 -5.74
CA THR A 183 10.65 6.29 -6.63
C THR A 183 12.01 5.79 -7.10
N ALA A 184 12.86 5.34 -6.19
CA ALA A 184 14.16 4.77 -6.53
C ALA A 184 14.05 3.58 -7.49
N ASN A 185 13.04 2.71 -7.33
CA ASN A 185 12.83 1.55 -8.19
C ASN A 185 12.40 1.93 -9.62
N ILE A 186 11.66 3.04 -9.79
CA ILE A 186 11.31 3.57 -11.13
C ILE A 186 12.59 4.01 -11.86
N PHE A 187 13.52 4.64 -11.16
CA PHE A 187 14.78 5.10 -11.75
C PHE A 187 15.84 3.99 -11.83
N ALA A 188 15.79 2.96 -10.99
CA ALA A 188 16.81 1.90 -10.96
C ALA A 188 16.91 1.10 -12.27
N ALA A 189 15.83 0.95 -13.03
CA ALA A 189 15.85 0.26 -14.33
C ALA A 189 16.47 1.11 -15.46
N SER A 190 16.46 2.44 -15.29
CA SER A 190 16.99 3.42 -16.25
C SER A 190 18.22 4.14 -15.70
N TYR A 191 18.73 3.72 -14.55
CA TYR A 191 19.89 4.34 -13.93
C TYR A 191 21.13 3.84 -14.66
N ASP A 192 21.54 4.60 -15.67
CA ASP A 192 22.87 4.51 -16.23
C ASP A 192 23.82 5.39 -15.39
N PRO A 193 24.77 4.81 -14.65
CA PRO A 193 25.75 5.56 -13.87
C PRO A 193 26.59 6.52 -14.72
N SER A 194 26.64 6.32 -16.04
CA SER A 194 27.36 7.18 -16.98
C SER A 194 26.54 8.37 -17.51
N GLU A 195 25.21 8.35 -17.35
CA GLU A 195 24.31 9.41 -17.85
C GLU A 195 24.05 10.51 -16.81
N PHE A 196 24.16 10.17 -15.52
CA PHE A 196 23.98 11.08 -14.38
C PHE A 196 25.27 11.26 -13.57
N ASP A 197 26.40 11.31 -14.27
CA ASP A 197 27.66 11.72 -13.67
C ASP A 197 27.56 13.21 -13.31
N LEU A 198 27.08 13.50 -12.10
CA LEU A 198 27.17 14.81 -11.44
C LEU A 198 28.63 15.16 -11.10
N SER A 199 29.60 14.70 -11.87
CA SER A 199 30.87 15.39 -12.00
C SER A 199 30.56 16.73 -12.68
N ASN A 200 30.31 17.76 -11.87
CA ASN A 200 30.41 19.15 -12.32
C ASN A 200 31.88 19.41 -12.69
N GLY A 201 32.34 18.88 -13.82
CA GLY A 201 33.67 19.16 -14.37
C GLY A 201 33.88 20.65 -14.67
N ALA A 202 32.81 21.44 -14.67
CA ALA A 202 32.85 22.90 -14.77
C ALA A 202 33.07 23.62 -13.42
N LEU A 203 32.99 22.93 -12.27
CA LEU A 203 33.22 23.51 -10.94
C LEU A 203 34.51 22.99 -10.28
N ASP A 204 35.11 21.91 -10.78
CA ASP A 204 36.40 21.37 -10.31
C ASP A 204 37.61 22.30 -10.58
N GLY A 205 37.40 23.37 -11.36
CA GLY A 205 38.41 24.41 -11.63
C GLY A 205 38.19 25.72 -10.86
N ILE A 206 37.16 25.82 -10.02
CA ILE A 206 36.99 27.00 -9.17
C ILE A 206 37.87 26.83 -7.94
N ASP A 207 39.04 27.45 -7.98
CA ASP A 207 39.90 27.58 -6.81
C ASP A 207 39.23 28.47 -5.76
N VAL A 208 38.53 27.85 -4.82
CA VAL A 208 37.89 28.53 -3.69
C VAL A 208 38.92 29.15 -2.74
N THR A 209 40.21 28.81 -2.88
CA THR A 209 41.30 29.44 -2.12
C THR A 209 41.77 30.76 -2.74
N ALA A 210 41.45 31.00 -4.01
CA ALA A 210 41.68 32.28 -4.70
C ALA A 210 40.49 33.25 -4.61
N ALA A 211 39.40 32.85 -3.93
CA ALA A 211 38.27 33.75 -3.69
C ALA A 211 38.72 34.88 -2.73
N PRO A 212 38.41 36.16 -3.04
CA PRO A 212 38.75 37.27 -2.15
C PRO A 212 38.08 37.05 -0.78
N VAL A 213 38.87 37.00 0.29
CA VAL A 213 38.41 36.84 1.68
C VAL A 213 37.93 38.17 2.25
N GLU A 214 37.20 38.95 1.45
CA GLU A 214 36.54 40.14 1.95
C GLU A 214 35.29 39.72 2.72
N PRO A 215 35.00 40.32 3.89
CA PRO A 215 33.76 40.05 4.59
C PRO A 215 32.60 40.43 3.65
N LEU A 216 31.66 39.50 3.47
CA LEU A 216 30.52 39.63 2.54
C LEU A 216 29.72 40.94 2.74
N ALA A 217 29.80 41.53 3.93
CA ALA A 217 29.22 42.81 4.28
C ALA A 217 29.82 43.99 3.49
N ASP A 218 31.12 43.98 3.20
CA ASP A 218 31.78 45.10 2.53
C ASP A 218 31.49 45.09 1.02
N ILE A 219 31.35 43.92 0.38
CA ILE A 219 30.98 43.81 -1.04
C ILE A 219 29.53 44.20 -1.29
N TRP A 220 28.62 43.88 -0.36
CA TRP A 220 27.18 44.15 -0.55
C TRP A 220 26.79 45.61 -0.24
N PHE A 221 27.57 46.32 0.59
CA PHE A 221 27.23 47.66 1.05
C PHE A 221 28.25 48.75 0.67
N ALA A 222 29.40 48.43 0.07
CA ALA A 222 30.38 49.46 -0.36
C ALA A 222 29.95 50.26 -1.60
N ASN A 223 28.82 49.96 -2.25
CA ASN A 223 28.36 50.70 -3.44
C ASN A 223 27.34 51.81 -3.14
N ASP A 224 27.12 52.17 -1.87
CA ASP A 224 26.27 53.31 -1.48
C ASP A 224 27.06 54.63 -1.35
N ALA A 225 28.39 54.62 -1.48
CA ALA A 225 29.24 55.81 -1.33
C ALA A 225 29.55 56.56 -2.65
N LEU A 226 29.04 56.10 -3.80
CA LEU A 226 29.23 56.75 -5.11
C LEU A 226 28.01 57.54 -5.61
N LEU A 227 27.01 57.81 -4.75
CA LEU A 227 25.80 58.57 -5.10
C LEU A 227 25.77 60.03 -4.61
N HIS A 228 26.90 60.55 -4.10
CA HIS A 228 27.02 61.97 -3.80
C HIS A 228 28.30 62.54 -4.40
N LEU A 229 28.21 63.00 -5.66
CA LEU A 229 28.83 64.19 -6.24
C LEU A 229 28.47 64.25 -7.74
N GLY A 230 27.33 64.83 -8.09
CA GLY A 230 27.25 65.60 -9.35
C GLY A 230 27.91 66.97 -9.15
N PRO A 231 27.99 67.88 -10.16
CA PRO A 231 27.61 67.79 -11.58
C PRO A 231 28.73 68.28 -12.53
N SER A 232 28.39 68.51 -13.81
CA SER A 232 29.14 69.18 -14.92
C SER A 232 30.27 68.34 -15.54
N LEU A 233 30.25 68.06 -16.86
CA LEU A 233 30.39 69.03 -17.95
C LEU A 233 29.73 68.52 -19.26
N LEU A 234 28.85 69.35 -19.81
CA LEU A 234 28.50 69.44 -21.23
C LEU A 234 29.49 70.42 -21.90
N GLY A 235 29.91 70.11 -23.13
CA GLY A 235 30.79 70.92 -24.00
C GLY A 235 32.12 70.21 -24.25
N ASP A 236 32.54 69.85 -25.47
CA ASP A 236 32.13 70.21 -26.83
C ASP A 236 32.11 68.97 -27.75
#